data_AF-A0A4U6P217-F1
#
_entry.id   AF-A0A4U6P217-F1
#
_cell.length_a   1.000
_cell.length_b   1.000
_cell.length_c   1.000
_cell.angle_alpha   90.00
_cell.angle_beta   90.00
_cell.angle_gamma   90.00
#
_symmetry.space_group_name_H-M   'P 1'
#
loop_
_entity.id
_entity.type
_entity.pdbx_description
1 polymer ?
#
loop_
_entity_poly.entity_id
_entity_poly.type
_entity_poly.pdbx_seq_one_letter_code
_entity_poly.pdbx_strand_id
1 'polypeptide(L)'
;MTQLTELERAAIEAILAEKPDHFGPLSEQLQSVTVEKRENTGGGFFTTISVSSLAPAAIVPSPLGLKVYANIDGMEHGLGMLLFFEQGRMSLLEGYSVGGENTSAIEFGTVAFAINDSPATLHGNVR
;
A
#
# COMPACT_ATOMS: atom_id res chain seq x y z
N MET A 1 4.60 -3.72 19.15
CA MET A 1 3.83 -3.45 17.92
C MET A 1 4.48 -2.26 17.24
N THR A 2 4.79 -2.38 15.96
CA THR A 2 5.43 -1.32 15.16
C THR A 2 4.40 -0.48 14.45
N GLN A 3 4.69 0.80 14.29
CA GLN A 3 3.87 1.73 13.49
C GLN A 3 4.16 1.54 11.99
N LEU A 4 3.27 2.08 11.16
CA LEU A 4 3.48 2.20 9.71
C LEU A 4 4.75 3.02 9.41
N THR A 5 5.45 2.67 8.34
CA THR A 5 6.48 3.53 7.75
C THR A 5 5.82 4.71 7.04
N GLU A 6 6.61 5.71 6.64
CA GLU A 6 6.09 6.85 5.87
C GLU A 6 5.50 6.40 4.52
N LEU A 7 6.16 5.47 3.83
CA LEU A 7 5.67 4.90 2.57
C LEU A 7 4.33 4.18 2.76
N GLU A 8 4.24 3.29 3.77
CA GLU A 8 3.02 2.52 4.03
C GLU A 8 1.85 3.44 4.38
N ARG A 9 2.09 4.45 5.24
CA ARG A 9 1.08 5.44 5.61
C ARG A 9 0.61 6.23 4.39
N ALA A 10 1.54 6.78 3.61
CA ALA A 10 1.21 7.60 2.45
C ALA A 10 0.44 6.79 1.38
N ALA A 11 0.83 5.52 1.17
CA ALA A 11 0.11 4.63 0.27
C ALA A 11 -1.33 4.38 0.76
N ILE A 12 -1.53 4.03 2.04
CA ILE A 12 -2.88 3.83 2.58
C ILE A 12 -3.70 5.12 2.45
N GLU A 13 -3.16 6.27 2.83
CA GLU A 13 -3.86 7.56 2.73
C GLU A 13 -4.31 7.88 1.30
N ALA A 14 -3.45 7.63 0.31
CA ALA A 14 -3.82 7.78 -1.11
C ALA A 14 -4.90 6.80 -1.55
N ILE A 15 -4.85 5.56 -1.09
CA ILE A 15 -5.89 4.55 -1.36
C ILE A 15 -7.24 4.97 -0.75
N LEU A 16 -7.24 5.48 0.49
CA LEU A 16 -8.46 5.93 1.16
C LEU A 16 -9.09 7.14 0.44
N ALA A 17 -8.26 8.00 -0.16
CA ALA A 17 -8.73 9.16 -0.93
C ALA A 17 -9.54 8.76 -2.19
N GLU A 18 -9.37 7.54 -2.72
CA GLU A 18 -10.21 7.01 -3.81
C GLU A 18 -11.66 6.71 -3.37
N LYS A 19 -11.94 6.68 -2.05
CA LYS A 19 -13.24 6.31 -1.47
C LYS A 19 -13.78 7.40 -0.53
N PRO A 20 -14.08 8.61 -1.03
CA PRO A 20 -14.55 9.72 -0.19
C PRO A 20 -15.81 9.37 0.62
N ASP A 21 -16.73 8.60 0.04
CA ASP A 21 -17.98 8.18 0.71
C ASP A 21 -17.76 7.27 1.93
N HIS A 22 -16.56 6.66 2.04
CA HIS A 22 -16.19 5.76 3.14
C HIS A 22 -15.02 6.31 3.95
N PHE A 23 -14.62 7.57 3.72
CA PHE A 23 -13.42 8.14 4.33
C PHE A 23 -13.46 8.14 5.86
N GLY A 24 -14.63 8.41 6.47
CA GLY A 24 -14.80 8.39 7.93
C GLY A 24 -14.35 7.08 8.58
N PRO A 25 -15.04 5.94 8.32
CA PRO A 25 -14.67 4.66 8.92
C PRO A 25 -13.25 4.20 8.54
N LEU A 26 -12.80 4.48 7.31
CA LEU A 26 -11.46 4.11 6.87
C LEU A 26 -10.36 4.92 7.57
N SER A 27 -10.59 6.22 7.81
CA SER A 27 -9.67 7.10 8.54
C SER A 27 -9.54 6.68 10.00
N GLU A 28 -10.65 6.32 10.66
CA GLU A 28 -10.63 5.78 12.01
C GLU A 28 -9.84 4.47 12.11
N GLN A 29 -10.00 3.58 11.12
CA GLN A 29 -9.18 2.37 11.04
C GLN A 29 -7.69 2.71 10.91
N LEU A 30 -7.31 3.63 10.02
CA LEU A 30 -5.91 4.05 9.79
C LEU A 30 -5.24 4.60 11.06
N GLN A 31 -5.98 5.35 11.88
CA GLN A 31 -5.47 5.85 13.16
C GLN A 31 -5.16 4.74 14.17
N SER A 32 -5.75 3.56 13.98
CA SER A 32 -5.60 2.40 14.88
C SER A 32 -4.72 1.28 14.32
N VAL A 33 -4.10 1.48 13.16
CA VAL A 33 -3.28 0.46 12.50
C VAL A 33 -2.06 0.11 13.37
N THR A 34 -1.82 -1.18 13.51
CA THR A 34 -0.55 -1.72 14.00
C THR A 34 0.02 -2.70 12.97
N VAL A 35 1.32 -2.61 12.73
CA VAL A 35 2.03 -3.53 11.83
C VAL A 35 2.42 -4.78 12.60
N GLU A 36 2.00 -5.93 12.07
CA GLU A 36 2.26 -7.25 12.63
C GLU A 36 3.48 -7.90 11.98
N LYS A 37 3.60 -7.76 10.65
CA LYS A 37 4.65 -8.39 9.86
C LYS A 37 4.96 -7.58 8.61
N ARG A 38 6.23 -7.58 8.20
CA ARG A 38 6.69 -7.07 6.90
C ARG A 38 7.45 -8.17 6.17
N GLU A 39 7.23 -8.28 4.87
CA GLU A 39 7.90 -9.23 4.00
C GLU A 39 8.26 -8.55 2.69
N ASN A 40 9.51 -8.62 2.27
CA ASN A 40 9.94 -8.27 0.92
C ASN A 40 10.25 -9.56 0.17
N THR A 41 9.51 -9.84 -0.90
CA THR A 41 9.57 -11.12 -1.62
C THR A 41 10.47 -11.07 -2.85
N GLY A 42 11.02 -9.89 -3.16
CA GLY A 42 11.70 -9.61 -4.42
C GLY A 42 10.75 -9.27 -5.57
N GLY A 43 9.45 -9.58 -5.48
CA GLY A 43 8.43 -9.12 -6.44
C GLY A 43 7.61 -7.93 -5.93
N GLY A 44 8.00 -7.36 -4.79
CA GLY A 44 7.18 -6.44 -4.01
C GLY A 44 7.32 -6.68 -2.51
N PHE A 45 6.43 -6.05 -1.74
CA PHE A 45 6.33 -6.25 -0.31
C PHE A 45 4.89 -6.48 0.16
N PHE A 46 4.79 -7.12 1.33
CA PHE A 46 3.57 -7.28 2.09
C PHE A 46 3.76 -6.72 3.50
N THR A 47 2.79 -5.92 3.96
CA THR A 47 2.69 -5.46 5.33
C THR A 47 1.37 -5.96 5.91
N THR A 48 1.44 -7.01 6.73
CA THR A 48 0.30 -7.50 7.49
C THR A 48 -0.01 -6.52 8.61
N ILE A 49 -1.24 -6.04 8.64
CA ILE A 49 -1.71 -5.03 9.57
C ILE A 49 -2.94 -5.52 10.32
N SER A 50 -3.05 -5.09 11.56
CA SER A 50 -4.29 -5.18 12.33
C SER A 50 -4.79 -3.78 12.65
N VAL A 51 -6.11 -3.67 12.77
CA VAL A 51 -6.81 -2.45 13.19
C VAL A 51 -7.62 -2.76 14.44
N SER A 52 -7.90 -1.72 15.22
CA SER A 52 -8.70 -1.88 16.43
C SER A 52 -10.08 -2.47 16.11
N SER A 53 -10.54 -3.43 16.92
CA SER A 53 -11.90 -3.97 16.82
C SER A 53 -12.98 -2.92 17.11
N LEU A 54 -12.60 -1.83 17.82
CA LEU A 54 -13.46 -0.68 18.09
C LEU A 54 -13.63 0.24 16.88
N ALA A 55 -12.71 0.19 15.91
CA ALA A 55 -12.86 0.95 14.68
C ALA A 55 -14.02 0.35 13.84
N PRO A 56 -14.87 1.20 13.24
CA PRO A 56 -16.02 0.76 12.47
C PRO A 56 -15.56 -0.01 11.22
N ALA A 57 -16.24 -1.12 10.92
CA ALA A 57 -16.05 -1.83 9.67
C ALA A 57 -16.57 -1.00 8.48
N ALA A 58 -15.86 -1.02 7.36
CA ALA A 58 -16.26 -0.37 6.12
C ALA A 58 -16.75 -1.43 5.11
N ILE A 59 -17.89 -1.20 4.46
CA ILE A 59 -18.38 -2.06 3.39
C ILE A 59 -17.79 -1.57 2.08
N VAL A 60 -16.60 -2.08 1.74
CA VAL A 60 -15.87 -1.70 0.53
C VAL A 60 -15.43 -2.94 -0.28
N PRO A 61 -15.23 -2.81 -1.60
CA PRO A 61 -14.54 -3.83 -2.37
C PRO A 61 -13.13 -4.07 -1.82
N SER A 62 -12.60 -5.28 -2.05
CA SER A 62 -11.24 -5.66 -1.68
C SER A 62 -10.57 -6.35 -2.88
N PRO A 63 -9.34 -5.95 -3.26
CA PRO A 63 -8.57 -4.83 -2.71
C PRO A 63 -9.06 -3.45 -3.17
N LEU A 64 -8.61 -2.39 -2.49
CA LEU A 64 -8.61 -1.01 -2.96
C LEU A 64 -7.21 -0.62 -3.50
N GLY A 65 -7.10 0.54 -4.17
CA GLY A 65 -5.80 1.07 -4.63
C GLY A 65 -5.45 0.77 -6.09
N LEU A 66 -6.44 0.42 -6.92
CA LEU A 66 -6.20 0.07 -8.33
C LEU A 66 -5.57 1.21 -9.16
N LYS A 67 -5.51 2.44 -8.62
CA LYS A 67 -4.85 3.59 -9.26
C LYS A 67 -3.82 4.26 -8.34
N VAL A 68 -3.30 3.56 -7.33
CA VAL A 68 -2.27 4.11 -6.45
C VAL A 68 -0.94 3.45 -6.77
N TYR A 69 0.05 4.29 -7.06
CA TYR A 69 1.40 3.89 -7.38
C TYR A 69 2.41 4.64 -6.53
N ALA A 70 3.58 4.05 -6.33
CA ALA A 70 4.69 4.69 -5.66
C ALA A 70 5.94 4.64 -6.56
N ASN A 71 6.49 5.79 -6.90
CA ASN A 71 7.85 5.87 -7.41
C ASN A 71 8.79 5.64 -6.23
N ILE A 72 9.70 4.69 -6.37
CA ILE A 72 10.65 4.30 -5.33
C ILE A 72 12.06 4.56 -5.85
N ASP A 73 12.88 5.25 -5.07
CA ASP A 73 14.29 5.44 -5.43
C ASP A 73 14.98 4.08 -5.56
N GLY A 74 15.69 3.87 -6.66
CA GLY A 74 16.26 2.57 -7.04
C GLY A 74 15.34 1.64 -7.82
N MET A 75 14.14 2.06 -8.22
CA MET A 75 13.25 1.33 -9.14
C MET A 75 12.93 2.17 -10.38
N GLU A 76 12.85 1.54 -11.56
CA GLU A 76 12.53 2.15 -12.85
C GLU A 76 11.02 2.43 -13.00
N HIS A 77 10.19 1.47 -12.59
CA HIS A 77 8.73 1.51 -12.76
C HIS A 77 7.98 1.67 -11.44
N GLY A 78 8.64 1.38 -10.32
CA GLY A 78 8.10 1.55 -8.97
C GLY A 78 7.12 0.44 -8.56
N LEU A 79 6.20 0.79 -7.67
CA LEU A 79 5.22 -0.12 -7.10
C LEU A 79 3.79 0.29 -7.46
N GLY A 80 2.92 -0.68 -7.66
CA GLY A 80 1.47 -0.50 -7.48
C GLY A 80 1.08 -0.88 -6.05
N MET A 81 0.08 -0.20 -5.49
CA MET A 81 -0.30 -0.32 -4.08
C MET A 81 -1.71 -0.87 -3.94
N LEU A 82 -1.88 -2.00 -3.24
CA LEU A 82 -3.17 -2.61 -2.99
C LEU A 82 -3.42 -2.74 -1.48
N LEU A 83 -4.64 -2.42 -1.05
CA LEU A 83 -5.06 -2.56 0.33
C LEU A 83 -6.21 -3.55 0.42
N PHE A 84 -5.97 -4.65 1.12
CA PHE A 84 -6.94 -5.71 1.32
C PHE A 84 -7.68 -5.53 2.66
N PHE A 85 -8.91 -6.03 2.65
CA PHE A 85 -9.81 -5.99 3.78
C PHE A 85 -10.30 -7.40 4.14
N GLU A 86 -10.39 -7.67 5.43
CA GLU A 86 -11.07 -8.83 6.01
C GLU A 86 -12.20 -8.34 6.90
N GLN A 87 -13.43 -8.82 6.65
CA GLN A 87 -14.62 -8.44 7.44
C GLN A 87 -14.79 -6.91 7.57
N GLY A 88 -14.47 -6.18 6.49
CA GLY A 88 -14.56 -4.72 6.42
C GLY A 88 -13.45 -3.96 7.16
N ARG A 89 -12.35 -4.64 7.54
CA ARG A 89 -11.19 -4.05 8.22
C ARG A 89 -9.92 -4.25 7.43
N MET A 90 -9.05 -3.24 7.38
CA MET A 90 -7.75 -3.34 6.73
C MET A 90 -6.93 -4.50 7.32
N SER A 91 -6.37 -5.35 6.45
CA SER A 91 -5.63 -6.55 6.87
C SER A 91 -4.24 -6.67 6.24
N LEU A 92 -4.06 -6.16 5.02
CA LEU A 92 -2.81 -6.30 4.28
C LEU A 92 -2.63 -5.13 3.32
N LEU A 93 -1.47 -4.48 3.41
CA LEU A 93 -0.96 -3.61 2.35
C LEU A 93 0.02 -4.43 1.49
N GLU A 94 -0.21 -4.45 0.18
CA GLU A 94 0.70 -5.01 -0.81
C GLU A 94 1.27 -3.87 -1.65
N GLY A 95 2.59 -3.85 -1.83
CA GLY A 95 3.26 -3.07 -2.85
C GLY A 95 3.85 -4.01 -3.88
N TYR A 96 3.23 -4.17 -5.05
CA TYR A 96 3.70 -5.08 -6.09
C TYR A 96 4.62 -4.35 -7.08
N SER A 97 5.72 -4.98 -7.49
CA SER A 97 6.62 -4.40 -8.49
C SER A 97 5.93 -4.27 -9.85
N VAL A 98 5.92 -3.05 -10.37
CA VAL A 98 5.49 -2.80 -11.76
C VAL A 98 6.60 -3.27 -12.69
N GLY A 99 6.27 -4.05 -13.71
CA GLY A 99 7.26 -4.58 -14.66
C GLY A 99 8.14 -5.72 -14.12
N GLY A 100 7.94 -6.17 -12.88
CA GLY A 100 8.65 -7.32 -12.31
C GLY A 100 10.10 -7.04 -11.91
N GLU A 101 10.41 -5.79 -11.56
CA GLU A 101 11.70 -5.41 -10.99
C GLU A 101 11.96 -6.10 -9.64
N ASN A 102 13.23 -6.42 -9.38
CA ASN A 102 13.60 -7.08 -8.14
C ASN A 102 13.67 -6.10 -6.97
N THR A 103 12.80 -6.26 -5.98
CA THR A 103 12.73 -5.38 -4.80
C THR A 103 13.65 -5.79 -3.66
N SER A 104 14.37 -6.92 -3.73
CA SER A 104 15.07 -7.54 -2.58
C SER A 104 16.12 -6.64 -1.93
N ALA A 105 16.67 -5.66 -2.67
CA ALA A 105 17.67 -4.73 -2.17
C ALA A 105 17.08 -3.41 -1.62
N ILE A 106 15.75 -3.23 -1.70
CA ILE A 106 15.08 -2.01 -1.29
C ILE A 106 14.72 -2.06 0.19
N GLU A 107 15.23 -1.08 0.94
CA GLU A 107 14.88 -0.84 2.34
C GLU A 107 13.64 0.06 2.43
N PHE A 108 12.44 -0.52 2.26
CA PHE A 108 11.16 0.21 2.23
C PHE A 108 10.83 1.02 3.50
N GLY A 109 11.54 0.76 4.61
CA GLY A 109 11.42 1.54 5.83
C GLY A 109 11.99 2.96 5.74
N THR A 110 12.91 3.20 4.82
CA THR A 110 13.68 4.46 4.74
C THR A 110 13.91 4.96 3.31
N VAL A 111 13.52 4.20 2.29
CA VAL A 111 13.70 4.59 0.89
C VAL A 111 12.93 5.87 0.56
N ALA A 112 13.51 6.73 -0.25
CA ALA A 112 12.81 7.90 -0.77
C ALA A 112 11.72 7.47 -1.77
N PHE A 113 10.56 8.13 -1.71
CA PHE A 113 9.41 7.78 -2.55
C PHE A 113 8.55 8.99 -2.92
N ALA A 114 7.67 8.81 -3.88
CA ALA A 114 6.57 9.70 -4.19
C ALA A 114 5.33 8.90 -4.59
N ILE A 115 4.14 9.28 -4.08
CA ILE A 115 2.86 8.64 -4.44
C ILE A 115 2.27 9.31 -5.69
N ASN A 116 1.78 8.50 -6.62
CA ASN A 116 1.19 8.92 -7.89
C ASN A 116 -0.17 8.21 -8.13
N ASP A 117 -0.97 8.79 -9.01
CA ASP A 117 -2.27 8.24 -9.46
C ASP A 117 -2.17 7.39 -10.75
N SER A 118 -0.94 7.23 -11.26
CA SER A 118 -0.61 6.50 -12.48
C SER A 118 0.76 5.83 -12.35
N PRO A 119 0.98 4.68 -13.03
CA PRO A 119 2.29 4.04 -13.02
C PRO A 119 3.32 4.94 -13.71
N ALA A 120 4.59 4.84 -13.32
CA ALA A 120 5.66 5.42 -14.11
C ALA A 120 5.56 4.91 -15.55
N THR A 121 5.85 5.78 -16.52
CA THR A 121 5.71 5.47 -17.94
C THR A 121 6.48 4.19 -18.27
N LEU A 122 5.77 3.11 -18.59
CA LEU A 122 6.41 1.90 -19.08
C LEU A 122 6.98 2.20 -20.46
N HIS A 123 8.30 2.43 -20.54
CA HIS A 123 9.01 2.49 -21.80
C HIS A 123 9.12 1.07 -22.37
N GLY A 124 8.01 0.55 -22.87
CA GLY A 124 7.94 -0.81 -23.38
C GLY A 124 8.79 -0.97 -24.64
N ASN A 125 9.83 -1.80 -24.56
CA ASN A 125 10.04 -2.79 -25.61
C ASN A 125 9.48 -4.11 -25.08
N VAL A 126 8.19 -4.34 -25.30
CA VAL A 126 7.62 -5.67 -25.20
C VAL A 126 8.32 -6.51 -26.28
N ARG A 127 9.21 -7.40 -25.88
CA ARG A 127 9.76 -8.45 -26.74
C ARG A 127 8.91 -9.70 -26.60
#